data_AF-A0A316NR76-F1
#
_entry.id   AF-A0A316NR76-F1
#
_cell.length_a   1.000
_cell.length_b   1.000
_cell.length_c   1.000
_cell.angle_alpha   90.00
_cell.angle_beta   90.00
_cell.angle_gamma   90.00
#
_symmetry.space_group_name_H-M   'P 1'
#
loop_
_entity.id
_entity.type
_entity.pdbx_description
1 polymer ?
#
loop_
_entity_poly.entity_id
_entity_poly.type
_entity_poly.pdbx_seq_one_letter_code
_entity_poly.pdbx_strand_id
1 'polypeptide(L)'
;MTEGKNLIYPSASNPEKAVQEIKKHLKKSEIREIELDLSSMNILDAVKVLVLTSSYLYKKSPEEKLKFRFVSSDIENILSSFSLTNLEMV
;
A
#
# COMPACT_ATOMS: atom_id res chain seq x y z
N MET A 1 -20.04 -10.02 13.59
CA MET A 1 -18.59 -9.77 13.57
C MET A 1 -18.27 -9.05 12.28
N THR A 2 -18.19 -7.73 12.30
CA THR A 2 -17.73 -6.93 11.16
C THR A 2 -16.23 -7.15 11.02
N GLU A 3 -15.82 -7.88 9.99
CA GLU A 3 -14.42 -8.16 9.70
C GLU A 3 -13.66 -6.84 9.49
N GLY A 4 -12.65 -6.63 10.33
CA GLY A 4 -11.95 -5.37 10.45
C GLY A 4 -11.04 -5.10 9.26
N LYS A 5 -11.50 -4.28 8.32
CA LYS A 5 -10.65 -3.63 7.33
C LYS A 5 -9.66 -2.70 8.04
N ASN A 6 -8.36 -2.95 7.88
CA ASN A 6 -7.32 -2.04 8.38
C ASN A 6 -7.01 -1.00 7.31
N LEU A 7 -7.81 0.08 7.29
CA LEU A 7 -7.55 1.25 6.46
C LEU A 7 -6.46 2.11 7.10
N ILE A 8 -5.36 2.31 6.38
CA ILE A 8 -4.22 3.12 6.82
C ILE A 8 -4.18 4.38 5.96
N TYR A 9 -4.03 5.53 6.63
CA TYR A 9 -3.85 6.84 6.01
C TYR A 9 -2.39 7.26 6.18
N PRO A 10 -1.51 6.97 5.22
CA PRO A 10 -0.10 7.23 5.40
C PRO A 10 0.17 8.74 5.30
N SER A 11 1.04 9.26 6.17
CA SER A 11 1.35 10.69 6.20
C SER A 11 2.01 11.16 4.90
N ALA A 12 1.33 12.01 4.14
CA ALA A 12 1.83 12.55 2.86
C ALA A 12 3.12 13.38 2.98
N SER A 13 3.39 13.96 4.16
CA SER A 13 4.58 14.78 4.39
C SER A 13 5.88 13.97 4.59
N ASN A 14 5.80 12.65 4.80
CA ASN A 14 6.99 11.81 4.99
C ASN A 14 6.73 10.35 4.53
N PRO A 15 6.98 10.06 3.24
CA PRO A 15 6.77 8.74 2.65
C PRO A 15 7.62 7.63 3.32
N GLU A 16 8.82 7.96 3.80
CA GLU A 16 9.68 6.99 4.48
C GLU A 16 9.07 6.56 5.81
N LYS A 17 8.58 7.53 6.58
CA LYS A 17 7.88 7.28 7.84
C LYS A 17 6.61 6.45 7.61
N ALA A 18 5.84 6.77 6.57
CA ALA A 18 4.67 6.00 6.15
C ALA A 18 5.01 4.52 5.91
N VAL A 19 6.05 4.23 5.13
CA VAL A 19 6.50 2.85 4.88
C VAL A 19 6.88 2.13 6.18
N GLN A 20 7.57 2.82 7.11
CA GLN A 20 7.93 2.22 8.40
C GLN A 20 6.72 1.93 9.29
N GLU A 21 5.74 2.81 9.32
CA GLU A 21 4.49 2.62 10.07
C GLU A 21 3.67 1.46 9.52
N ILE A 22 3.57 1.34 8.19
CA ILE A 22 2.90 0.23 7.53
C ILE A 22 3.64 -1.09 7.81
N LYS A 23 4.98 -1.12 7.70
CA LYS A 23 5.78 -2.30 8.05
C LYS A 23 5.58 -2.74 9.50
N LYS A 24 5.47 -1.80 10.44
CA LYS A 24 5.19 -2.10 11.85
C LYS A 24 3.79 -2.72 12.03
N HIS A 25 2.79 -2.21 11.32
CA HIS A 25 1.44 -2.81 11.33
C HIS A 25 1.46 -4.23 10.76
N LEU A 26 2.10 -4.39 9.59
CA LEU A 26 2.26 -5.68 8.91
C LEU A 26 2.99 -6.72 9.78
N LYS A 27 3.87 -6.33 10.70
CA LYS A 27 4.53 -7.28 11.61
C LYS A 27 3.62 -7.82 12.72
N LYS A 28 2.65 -7.02 13.19
CA LYS A 28 1.91 -7.27 14.43
C LYS A 28 0.62 -8.05 14.26
N SER A 29 0.00 -8.02 13.07
CA SER A 29 -1.30 -8.66 12.84
C SER A 29 -1.19 -10.00 12.11
N GLU A 30 -2.15 -10.88 12.39
CA GLU A 30 -2.70 -11.81 11.39
C GLU A 30 -3.37 -10.93 10.33
N ILE A 31 -2.61 -10.54 9.31
CA ILE A 31 -3.09 -9.63 8.27
C ILE A 31 -4.16 -10.38 7.46
N ARG A 32 -5.35 -9.79 7.32
CA ARG A 32 -6.42 -10.31 6.46
C ARG A 32 -6.72 -9.41 5.27
N GLU A 33 -6.45 -8.11 5.39
CA GLU A 33 -6.62 -7.12 4.31
C GLU A 33 -6.00 -5.78 4.75
N ILE A 34 -5.22 -5.13 3.89
CA ILE A 34 -4.72 -3.76 4.13
C ILE A 34 -5.08 -2.88 2.95
N GLU A 35 -5.62 -1.72 3.29
CA GLU A 35 -5.99 -0.69 2.33
C GLU A 35 -5.24 0.60 2.66
N LEU A 36 -4.59 1.19 1.65
CA LEU A 36 -3.87 2.46 1.78
C LEU A 36 -4.64 3.57 1.05
N ASP A 37 -5.00 4.63 1.76
CA ASP A 37 -5.47 5.86 1.11
C ASP A 37 -4.30 6.81 0.85
N LEU A 38 -3.89 6.91 -0.41
CA LEU A 38 -2.76 7.72 -0.86
C LEU A 38 -3.20 9.02 -1.53
N SER A 39 -4.49 9.38 -1.45
CA SER A 39 -5.09 10.50 -2.17
C SER A 39 -4.47 11.87 -1.84
N SER A 40 -3.81 11.98 -0.69
CA SER A 40 -3.12 13.19 -0.24
C SER A 40 -1.65 13.28 -0.69
N MET A 41 -1.10 12.23 -1.31
CA MET A 41 0.29 12.18 -1.76
C MET A 41 0.43 12.66 -3.20
N ASN A 42 1.62 13.19 -3.53
CA ASN A 42 1.99 13.28 -4.94
C ASN A 42 2.26 11.87 -5.50
N ILE A 43 2.22 11.76 -6.82
CA ILE A 43 2.28 10.46 -7.51
C ILE A 43 3.57 9.69 -7.25
N LEU A 44 4.72 10.36 -7.16
CA LEU A 44 6.01 9.68 -6.94
C LEU A 44 6.12 9.11 -5.52
N ASP A 45 5.64 9.88 -4.53
CA ASP A 45 5.60 9.43 -3.15
C ASP A 45 4.61 8.28 -2.95
N ALA A 46 3.44 8.35 -3.59
CA ALA A 46 2.48 7.26 -3.60
C ALA A 46 3.08 5.98 -4.21
N VAL A 47 3.72 6.08 -5.37
CA VAL A 47 4.41 4.95 -6.03
C VAL A 47 5.50 4.37 -5.13
N LYS A 48 6.32 5.22 -4.49
CA LYS A 48 7.35 4.76 -3.54
C LYS A 48 6.74 3.95 -2.39
N VAL A 49 5.67 4.47 -1.79
CA VAL A 49 4.96 3.78 -0.70
C VAL A 49 4.38 2.45 -1.18
N LEU A 50 3.73 2.43 -2.34
CA LEU A 50 3.14 1.21 -2.91
C LEU A 50 4.20 0.17 -3.21
N VAL A 51 5.23 0.48 -3.99
CA VAL A 51 6.28 -0.46 -4.39
C VAL A 51 6.97 -1.09 -3.17
N LEU A 52 7.35 -0.27 -2.19
CA LEU A 52 8.05 -0.75 -1.00
C LEU A 52 7.15 -1.58 -0.08
N THR A 53 5.87 -1.19 0.06
CA THR A 53 4.90 -1.92 0.87
C THR A 53 4.51 -3.24 0.19
N SER A 54 4.22 -3.20 -1.10
CA SER A 54 3.90 -4.36 -1.95
C SER A 54 5.00 -5.42 -1.85
N SER A 55 6.26 -5.00 -2.00
CA SER A 55 7.42 -5.89 -1.90
C SER A 55 7.54 -6.53 -0.51
N TYR A 56 7.28 -5.76 0.54
CA TYR A 56 7.34 -6.26 1.92
C TYR A 56 6.20 -7.23 2.24
N LEU A 57 4.97 -6.91 1.82
CA LEU A 57 3.80 -7.77 1.98
C LEU A 57 4.00 -9.08 1.21
N TYR A 58 4.41 -9.01 -0.06
CA TYR A 58 4.64 -10.20 -0.89
C TYR A 58 5.66 -11.15 -0.28
N LYS A 59 6.74 -10.62 0.32
CA LYS A 59 7.74 -11.45 1.02
C LYS A 59 7.14 -12.20 2.23
N LYS A 60 6.14 -11.63 2.89
CA LYS A 60 5.51 -12.21 4.08
C LYS A 60 4.36 -13.16 3.72
N SER A 61 3.52 -12.76 2.77
CA SER A 61 2.28 -13.43 2.36
C SER A 61 2.04 -13.16 0.87
N PRO A 62 2.60 -13.98 -0.05
CA PRO A 62 2.52 -13.77 -1.50
C PRO A 62 1.08 -13.74 -2.05
N GLU A 63 0.18 -14.45 -1.40
CA GLU A 63 -1.26 -14.55 -1.71
C GLU A 63 -2.07 -13.29 -1.35
N GLU A 64 -1.55 -12.44 -0.47
CA GLU A 64 -2.25 -11.25 0.01
C GLU A 64 -2.12 -10.06 -0.94
N LYS A 65 -3.24 -9.36 -1.16
CA LYS A 65 -3.31 -8.14 -1.98
C LYS A 65 -3.17 -6.89 -1.12
N LEU A 66 -2.36 -5.95 -1.56
CA LEU A 66 -2.33 -4.59 -1.01
C LEU A 66 -3.34 -3.74 -1.78
N LYS A 67 -4.41 -3.35 -1.09
CA LYS A 67 -5.42 -2.46 -1.63
C LYS A 67 -4.97 -1.01 -1.52
N PHE A 68 -5.29 -0.18 -2.51
CA PHE A 68 -4.97 1.24 -2.45
C PHE A 68 -5.97 2.13 -3.17
N ARG A 69 -6.08 3.37 -2.70
CA ARG A 69 -6.82 4.45 -3.36
C ARG A 69 -5.85 5.56 -3.76
N PHE A 70 -6.06 6.11 -4.95
CA PHE A 70 -5.34 7.27 -5.45
C PHE A 70 -6.22 8.08 -6.41
N VAL A 71 -5.91 9.37 -6.56
CA VAL A 71 -6.79 10.32 -7.28
C VAL A 71 -6.59 10.32 -8.80
N SER A 72 -5.41 9.91 -9.30
CA SER A 72 -5.09 9.92 -10.73
C SER A 72 -4.90 8.53 -11.30
N SER A 73 -5.42 8.28 -12.51
CA SER A 73 -5.18 7.06 -13.30
C SER A 73 -3.73 6.94 -13.78
N ASP A 74 -2.95 8.02 -13.78
CA ASP A 74 -1.54 7.99 -14.19
C ASP A 74 -0.70 7.06 -13.32
N ILE A 75 -1.14 6.81 -12.08
CA ILE A 75 -0.44 5.91 -11.18
C ILE A 75 -0.41 4.49 -11.73
N GLU A 76 -1.46 4.03 -12.43
CA GLU A 76 -1.51 2.69 -13.03
C GLU A 76 -0.49 2.55 -14.15
N ASN A 77 -0.30 3.60 -14.98
CA ASN A 77 0.71 3.61 -16.03
C ASN A 77 2.11 3.47 -15.44
N ILE A 78 2.42 4.21 -14.36
CA ILE A 78 3.73 4.10 -13.69
C ILE A 78 3.89 2.72 -13.05
N LEU A 79 2.87 2.23 -12.34
CA LEU A 79 2.91 0.93 -11.66
C LEU A 79 3.04 -0.24 -12.66
N SER A 80 2.50 -0.12 -13.87
CA SER A 80 2.64 -1.13 -14.92
C SER A 80 4.09 -1.36 -15.39
N SER A 81 4.97 -0.39 -15.13
CA SER A 81 6.42 -0.53 -15.37
C SER A 81 7.09 -1.47 -14.35
N PHE A 82 6.39 -1.82 -13.27
CA PHE A 82 6.84 -2.78 -12.28
C PHE A 82 6.04 -4.08 -12.41
N SER A 83 6.69 -5.23 -12.27
CA SER A 83 6.02 -6.54 -12.27
C SER A 83 5.34 -6.86 -10.93
N LEU A 84 4.58 -5.91 -10.36
CA LEU A 84 3.88 -6.08 -9.09
C LEU A 84 2.55 -6.78 -9.32
N THR A 85 2.38 -7.98 -8.77
CA THR A 85 1.17 -8.81 -8.94
C THR A 85 0.21 -8.72 -7.76
N ASN A 86 0.66 -8.14 -6.65
CA ASN A 86 -0.06 -8.09 -5.38
C ASN A 86 -0.64 -6.70 -5.05
N LEU A 87 -0.90 -5.87 -6.06
CA LEU A 87 -1.62 -4.61 -5.92
C LEU A 87 -3.07 -4.74 -6.41
N GLU A 88 -3.97 -3.98 -5.80
CA GLU A 88 -5.37 -3.84 -6.21
C GLU A 88 -5.83 -2.40 -5.94
N MET A 89 -6.26 -1.67 -6.96
CA MET A 89 -6.85 -0.35 -6.80
C MET A 89 -8.34 -0.50 -6.46
N VAL A 90 -8.83 0.23 -5.45
CA VAL A 90 -10.23 0.14 -4.93
C VAL A 90 -10.95 1.47 -4.86
#